data_AF-A0A5J5SXX3-F1
#
_entry.id   AF-A0A5J5SXX3-F1
#
_cell.length_a   1.000
_cell.length_b   1.000
_cell.length_c   1.000
_cell.angle_alpha   90.00
_cell.angle_beta   90.00
_cell.angle_gamma   90.00
#
_symmetry.space_group_name_H-M   'P 1'
#
loop_
_entity.id
_entity.type
_entity.pdbx_description
1 polymer ?
#
loop_
_entity_poly.entity_id
_entity_poly.type
_entity_poly.pdbx_seq_one_letter_code
_entity_poly.pdbx_strand_id
1 'polypeptide(L)'
;MFDLTSRCTLNNVISWYQEARKWNQTAILIMIGTKFDDFIQLPIDLQWTIASQARAYAKALNATLFFSSATYNINVNKIFKFITAKLFDLPWTVERNLNIGEPIIDF
;
A
#
# COMPACT_ATOMS: atom_id res chain seq x y z
N MET A 1 -4.53 -4.43 -4.17
CA MET A 1 -4.78 -2.96 -4.19
C MET A 1 -6.07 -2.67 -3.43
N PHE A 2 -6.20 -1.49 -2.84
CA PHE A 2 -7.42 -1.03 -2.18
C PHE A 2 -7.56 0.49 -2.33
N ASP A 3 -8.77 1.01 -2.15
CA ASP A 3 -9.09 2.44 -2.24
C ASP A 3 -8.98 3.07 -0.84
N LEU A 4 -8.16 4.12 -0.70
CA LEU A 4 -7.96 4.79 0.59
C LEU A 4 -9.19 5.52 1.10
N THR A 5 -10.16 5.82 0.24
CA THR A 5 -11.44 6.44 0.62
C THR A 5 -12.49 5.41 1.05
N SER A 6 -12.22 4.11 0.88
CA SER A 6 -13.19 3.05 1.10
C SER A 6 -12.66 1.93 1.99
N ARG A 7 -13.04 1.96 3.28
CA ARG A 7 -12.62 0.96 4.28
C ARG A 7 -13.05 -0.47 3.92
N CYS A 8 -14.15 -0.65 3.18
CA CYS A 8 -14.57 -1.99 2.76
C CYS A 8 -13.54 -2.63 1.80
N THR A 9 -12.92 -1.85 0.93
CA THR A 9 -11.88 -2.36 0.02
C THR A 9 -10.61 -2.75 0.76
N LEU A 10 -10.25 -2.02 1.82
CA LEU A 10 -9.13 -2.37 2.70
C LEU A 10 -9.40 -3.71 3.42
N ASN A 11 -10.60 -3.90 3.96
CA ASN A 11 -10.98 -5.16 4.63
C ASN A 11 -10.90 -6.35 3.65
N ASN A 12 -11.28 -6.15 2.38
CA ASN A 12 -11.25 -7.20 1.36
C ASN A 12 -9.82 -7.65 0.98
N VAL A 13 -8.77 -6.90 1.35
CA VAL A 13 -7.38 -7.30 1.07
C VAL A 13 -7.04 -8.65 1.72
N ILE A 14 -7.58 -8.94 2.91
CA ILE A 14 -7.32 -10.20 3.61
C ILE A 14 -7.84 -11.40 2.80
N SER A 15 -9.05 -11.30 2.25
CA SER A 15 -9.62 -12.35 1.40
C SER A 15 -8.78 -12.56 0.13
N TRP A 16 -8.39 -11.47 -0.54
CA TRP A 16 -7.50 -11.54 -1.70
C TRP A 16 -6.14 -12.16 -1.39
N TYR A 17 -5.56 -11.83 -0.24
CA TYR A 17 -4.33 -12.43 0.23
C TYR A 17 -4.48 -13.95 0.42
N GLN A 18 -5.54 -14.38 1.09
CA GLN A 18 -5.82 -15.80 1.33
C GLN A 18 -5.98 -16.57 0.00
N GLU A 19 -6.75 -16.03 -0.95
CA GLU A 19 -6.89 -16.64 -2.27
C GLU A 19 -5.56 -16.70 -3.02
N ALA A 20 -4.79 -15.61 -3.05
CA ALA A 20 -3.50 -15.57 -3.73
C ALA A 20 -2.51 -16.61 -3.16
N ARG A 21 -2.51 -16.79 -1.82
CA ARG A 21 -1.63 -17.76 -1.14
C ARG A 21 -1.99 -19.22 -1.40
N LYS A 22 -3.22 -19.53 -1.82
CA LYS A 22 -3.57 -20.88 -2.28
C LYS A 22 -2.81 -21.27 -3.55
N TRP A 23 -2.53 -20.30 -4.42
CA TRP A 23 -1.85 -20.53 -5.70
C TRP A 23 -0.34 -20.29 -5.64
N ASN A 24 0.12 -19.32 -4.84
CA ASN A 24 1.54 -19.01 -4.72
C ASN A 24 1.92 -18.57 -3.30
N GLN A 25 2.57 -19.49 -2.58
CA GLN A 25 3.02 -19.26 -1.20
C GLN A 25 4.25 -18.35 -1.09
N THR A 26 5.04 -18.21 -2.16
CA THR A 26 6.30 -17.43 -2.16
C THR A 26 6.18 -16.09 -2.86
N ALA A 27 4.98 -15.73 -3.35
CA ALA A 27 4.74 -14.44 -3.99
C ALA A 27 5.18 -13.26 -3.10
N ILE A 28 5.87 -12.30 -3.72
CA ILE A 28 6.21 -11.01 -3.13
C ILE A 28 4.92 -10.21 -2.99
N LEU A 29 4.56 -9.86 -1.76
CA LEU A 29 3.30 -9.17 -1.48
C LEU A 29 3.50 -7.67 -1.38
N ILE A 30 2.72 -6.93 -2.16
CA ILE A 30 2.75 -5.47 -2.17
C ILE A 30 1.31 -4.97 -2.05
N MET A 31 1.04 -4.23 -0.98
CA MET A 31 -0.21 -3.54 -0.74
C MET A 31 -0.12 -2.12 -1.29
N ILE A 32 -1.11 -1.72 -2.08
CA ILE A 32 -1.18 -0.39 -2.68
C ILE A 32 -2.54 0.21 -2.34
N GLY A 33 -2.53 1.30 -1.59
CA GLY A 33 -3.66 2.19 -1.38
C GLY A 33 -3.72 3.23 -2.49
N THR A 34 -4.85 3.34 -3.19
CA THR A 34 -5.06 4.29 -4.29
C THR A 34 -5.91 5.49 -3.84
N LYS A 35 -6.01 6.52 -4.70
CA LYS A 35 -6.76 7.77 -4.46
C LYS A 35 -6.28 8.55 -3.24
N PHE A 36 -4.96 8.62 -3.05
CA PHE A 36 -4.38 9.39 -1.95
C PHE A 36 -4.80 10.87 -1.97
N ASP A 37 -4.99 11.44 -3.16
CA ASP A 37 -5.48 12.80 -3.38
C ASP A 37 -6.89 13.06 -2.85
N ASP A 38 -7.80 12.09 -2.95
CA ASP A 38 -9.12 12.18 -2.34
C ASP A 38 -9.05 11.88 -0.84
N PHE A 39 -8.18 10.95 -0.44
CA PHE A 39 -7.97 10.55 0.94
C PHE A 39 -7.55 11.71 1.86
N ILE A 40 -6.67 12.60 1.39
CA ILE A 40 -6.23 13.76 2.19
C ILE A 40 -7.35 14.78 2.45
N GLN A 41 -8.48 14.70 1.73
CA GLN A 41 -9.65 15.55 1.95
C GLN A 41 -10.58 14.99 3.05
N LEU A 42 -10.36 13.76 3.49
CA LEU A 42 -11.15 13.15 4.55
C LEU A 42 -10.84 13.78 5.92
N PRO A 43 -11.75 13.68 6.90
CA PRO A 43 -11.47 14.06 8.28
C PRO A 43 -10.20 13.38 8.83
N ILE A 44 -9.43 14.10 9.65
CA ILE A 44 -8.11 13.65 10.11
C ILE A 44 -8.16 12.36 10.93
N ASP A 45 -9.24 12.15 11.69
CA ASP A 45 -9.52 10.94 12.46
C ASP A 45 -9.76 9.73 11.53
N LEU A 46 -10.44 9.95 10.40
CA LEU A 46 -10.66 8.94 9.39
C LEU A 46 -9.35 8.59 8.67
N GLN A 47 -8.55 9.60 8.32
CA GLN A 47 -7.22 9.39 7.75
C GLN A 47 -6.34 8.56 8.68
N TRP A 48 -6.30 8.93 9.96
CA TRP A 48 -5.53 8.23 10.99
C TRP A 48 -5.96 6.77 11.12
N THR A 49 -7.26 6.52 11.17
CA THR A 49 -7.82 5.17 11.34
C THR A 49 -7.47 4.28 10.15
N ILE A 50 -7.66 4.78 8.92
CA ILE A 50 -7.39 4.03 7.70
C ILE A 50 -5.88 3.78 7.54
N ALA A 51 -5.05 4.80 7.76
CA ALA A 51 -3.60 4.66 7.69
C ALA A 51 -3.07 3.63 8.70
N SER A 52 -3.55 3.71 9.95
CA SER A 52 -3.16 2.78 11.01
C SER A 52 -3.58 1.34 10.68
N GLN A 53 -4.81 1.15 10.18
CA GLN A 53 -5.31 -0.17 9.80
C GLN A 53 -4.54 -0.75 8.61
N ALA A 54 -4.28 0.05 7.57
CA ALA A 54 -3.53 -0.38 6.39
C ALA A 54 -2.10 -0.82 6.76
N ARG A 55 -1.43 -0.07 7.64
CA ARG A 55 -0.10 -0.42 8.16
C ARG A 55 -0.12 -1.69 9.00
N ALA A 56 -1.12 -1.85 9.87
CA ALA A 56 -1.28 -3.06 10.66
C ALA A 56 -1.46 -4.30 9.76
N TYR A 57 -2.26 -4.18 8.69
CA TYR A 57 -2.44 -5.25 7.72
C TYR A 57 -1.16 -5.56 6.96
N ALA A 58 -0.47 -4.54 6.44
CA ALA A 58 0.79 -4.73 5.73
C ALA A 58 1.84 -5.44 6.61
N LYS A 59 1.97 -5.03 7.88
CA LYS A 59 2.85 -5.67 8.86
C LYS A 59 2.45 -7.13 9.13
N ALA A 60 1.16 -7.40 9.35
CA ALA A 60 0.67 -8.76 9.61
C ALA A 60 0.87 -9.70 8.41
N LEU A 61 0.80 -9.17 7.20
CA LEU A 61 0.96 -9.92 5.95
C LEU A 61 2.42 -9.95 5.45
N ASN A 62 3.35 -9.31 6.17
CA ASN A 62 4.74 -9.10 5.73
C ASN A 62 4.82 -8.51 4.30
N ALA A 63 3.99 -7.50 4.03
CA ALA A 63 3.87 -6.82 2.75
C ALA A 63 4.46 -5.42 2.81
N THR A 64 5.05 -4.97 1.70
CA THR A 64 5.33 -3.55 1.51
C THR A 64 4.03 -2.79 1.22
N LEU A 65 3.84 -1.63 1.83
CA LEU A 65 2.71 -0.75 1.65
C LEU A 65 3.11 0.53 0.92
N PHE A 66 2.34 0.90 -0.10
CA PHE A 66 2.43 2.21 -0.75
C PHE A 66 1.08 2.90 -0.77
N PHE A 67 1.05 4.18 -0.43
CA PHE A 67 -0.07 5.07 -0.77
C PHE A 67 0.24 5.78 -2.08
N SER A 68 -0.74 5.84 -2.96
CA SER A 68 -0.58 6.29 -4.34
C SER A 68 -1.79 7.07 -4.84
N SER A 69 -1.54 7.91 -5.84
CA SER A 69 -2.56 8.63 -6.60
C SER A 69 -2.20 8.58 -8.08
N ALA A 70 -3.14 8.21 -8.92
CA ALA A 70 -2.97 8.24 -10.37
C ALA A 70 -3.01 9.70 -10.89
N THR A 71 -3.89 10.53 -10.32
CA THR A 71 -4.11 11.93 -10.71
C THR A 71 -2.82 12.75 -10.71
N TYR A 72 -2.01 12.59 -9.66
CA TYR A 72 -0.77 13.34 -9.48
C TYR A 72 0.48 12.46 -9.54
N ASN A 73 0.35 11.23 -10.02
CA ASN A 73 1.44 10.25 -10.13
C ASN A 73 2.22 10.05 -8.80
N ILE A 74 1.51 10.14 -7.67
CA ILE A 74 2.10 10.00 -6.33
C ILE A 74 2.49 8.54 -6.15
N ASN A 75 3.78 8.30 -5.93
CA ASN A 75 4.41 6.99 -5.73
C ASN A 75 4.17 5.92 -6.82
N VAL A 76 3.36 6.15 -7.86
CA VAL A 76 3.10 5.18 -8.94
C VAL A 76 4.41 4.76 -9.63
N ASN A 77 5.23 5.71 -10.04
CA ASN A 77 6.56 5.41 -10.60
C ASN A 77 7.47 4.67 -9.62
N LYS A 78 7.41 4.99 -8.32
CA LYS A 78 8.22 4.31 -7.29
C LYS A 78 7.77 2.85 -7.11
N ILE A 79 6.46 2.59 -7.16
CA ILE A 79 5.89 1.24 -7.08
C ILE A 79 6.42 0.38 -8.22
N PHE A 80 6.34 0.85 -9.48
CA PHE A 80 6.84 0.07 -10.61
C PHE A 80 8.34 -0.18 -10.52
N LYS A 81 9.14 0.85 -10.16
CA LYS A 81 10.59 0.66 -9.96
C LYS A 81 10.89 -0.34 -8.85
N PHE A 82 10.14 -0.30 -7.74
CA PHE A 82 10.26 -1.26 -6.66
C PHE A 82 9.92 -2.68 -7.10
N ILE A 83 8.81 -2.87 -7.83
CA ILE A 83 8.41 -4.18 -8.37
C ILE A 83 9.50 -4.73 -9.29
N THR A 84 9.97 -3.93 -10.25
CA THR A 84 11.04 -4.34 -11.16
C THR A 84 12.30 -4.70 -10.39
N ALA A 85 12.72 -3.86 -9.43
CA ALA A 85 13.92 -4.15 -8.64
C ALA A 85 13.78 -5.45 -7.83
N LYS A 86 12.62 -5.70 -7.22
CA LYS A 86 12.36 -6.93 -6.46
C LYS A 86 12.29 -8.18 -7.35
N LEU A 87 11.74 -8.08 -8.56
CA LEU A 87 11.65 -9.21 -9.48
C LEU A 87 13.00 -9.61 -10.09
N PHE A 88 13.89 -8.64 -10.32
CA PHE A 88 15.19 -8.85 -10.95
C PHE A 88 16.37 -8.80 -9.96
N ASP A 89 16.09 -8.77 -8.66
CA ASP A 89 17.07 -8.67 -7.57
C ASP A 89 18.08 -7.52 -7.77
N LEU A 90 17.56 -6.35 -8.16
CA LEU A 90 18.36 -5.14 -8.40
C LEU A 90 18.51 -4.31 -7.12
N PRO A 91 19.67 -3.66 -6.91
CA PRO A 91 19.84 -2.73 -5.80
C PRO A 91 18.94 -1.51 -6.02
N TRP A 92 17.97 -1.32 -5.14
CA TRP A 92 17.10 -0.14 -5.14
C TRP A 92 16.83 0.32 -3.71
N THR A 93 17.12 1.58 -3.42
CA THR A 93 16.84 2.20 -2.13
C THR A 93 15.61 3.09 -2.26
N VAL A 94 14.59 2.81 -1.45
CA VAL A 94 13.42 3.68 -1.29
C VAL A 94 13.35 4.16 0.15
N GLU A 95 13.13 5.46 0.33
CA GLU A 95 12.96 6.03 1.67
C GLU A 95 11.57 5.69 2.21
N ARG A 96 11.55 5.25 3.47
CA ARG A 96 10.32 4.98 4.20
C ARG A 96 9.67 6.32 4.57
N ASN A 97 8.35 6.43 4.39
CA ASN A 97 7.57 7.57 4.84
C ASN A 97 6.40 7.08 5.70
N LEU A 98 6.37 7.48 6.97
CA LEU A 98 5.35 7.08 7.93
C LEU A 98 4.52 8.26 8.45
N ASN A 99 4.77 9.46 7.94
CA ASN A 99 4.06 10.65 8.35
C ASN A 99 2.59 10.54 7.92
N ILE A 100 1.68 10.72 8.87
CA ILE A 100 0.25 10.64 8.60
C ILE A 100 -0.18 11.95 7.95
N GLY A 101 -0.96 11.85 6.85
CA GLY A 101 -1.25 12.96 5.95
C GLY A 101 -0.25 13.09 4.79
N GLU A 102 0.85 12.34 4.81
CA GLU A 102 1.77 12.19 3.69
C GLU A 102 1.57 10.83 2.99
N PRO A 103 2.02 10.67 1.73
CA PRO A 103 1.87 9.42 1.02
C PRO A 103 2.82 8.35 1.57
N ILE A 104 2.26 7.51 2.45
CA ILE A 104 2.97 6.46 3.18
C ILE A 104 3.70 5.48 2.26
N ILE A 105 4.93 5.14 2.65
CA ILE A 105 5.72 4.02 2.15
C ILE A 105 6.22 3.25 3.37
N ASP A 106 5.80 2.00 3.53
CA ASP A 106 6.12 1.17 4.70
C ASP A 106 6.59 -0.23 4.25
N PHE A 107 7.70 -0.75 4.77
CA PHE A 107 8.27 -2.06 4.42
C PHE A 107 9.03 -2.67 5.60
#